data_AF-A0A7R9WRS8-F1
#
_entry.id   AF-A0A7R9WRS8-F1
#
_cell.length_a   1.000
_cell.length_b   1.000
_cell.length_c   1.000
_cell.angle_alpha   90.00
_cell.angle_beta   90.00
_cell.angle_gamma   90.00
#
_symmetry.space_group_name_H-M   'P 1'
#
loop_
_entity.id
_entity.type
_entity.pdbx_description
1 polymer ?
#
loop_
_entity_poly.entity_id
_entity_poly.type
_entity_poly.pdbx_seq_one_letter_code
_entity_poly.pdbx_strand_id
1 'polypeptide(L)'
;HEENFAYVYNRVLFLGINLVGGLVHDANEWQQRHRANLNWIDGQYQVKQNDFDYMVILAHADPRIQTNRDFFDVLFPRVKSNYTSKEVIFVHRNLGGQPWLNQPSYNDIPNLRVIVAKGSVWPPMRVQVDPATDRVAVDQ
;
A
#
# COMPACT_ATOMS: atom_id res chain seq x y z
N HIS A 1 9.42 5.22 13.84
CA HIS A 1 9.36 4.26 12.73
C HIS A 1 10.64 4.38 11.93
N GLU A 2 11.71 3.70 12.34
CA GLU A 2 13.01 3.83 11.67
C GLU A 2 13.05 3.15 10.29
N GLU A 3 12.07 2.30 9.98
CA GLU A 3 12.04 1.49 8.74
C GLU A 3 11.02 1.98 7.70
N ASN A 4 10.18 2.97 8.01
CA ASN A 4 9.23 3.54 7.07
C ASN A 4 9.88 4.68 6.28
N PHE A 5 9.55 4.82 5.00
CA PHE A 5 10.04 5.94 4.17
C PHE A 5 8.93 6.57 3.36
N ALA A 6 9.04 7.88 3.13
CA ALA A 6 8.10 8.63 2.31
C ALA A 6 8.84 9.64 1.43
N TYR A 7 8.46 9.73 0.16
CA TYR A 7 8.91 10.80 -0.73
C TYR A 7 7.86 11.08 -1.82
N VAL A 8 7.83 12.32 -2.30
CA VAL A 8 7.02 12.71 -3.45
C VAL A 8 7.92 12.81 -4.66
N TYR A 9 7.50 12.21 -5.77
CA TYR A 9 8.17 12.36 -7.06
C TYR A 9 7.11 12.44 -8.15
N ASN A 10 7.16 13.49 -8.98
CA ASN A 10 6.22 13.72 -10.09
C ASN A 10 4.73 13.56 -9.68
N ARG A 11 4.33 14.19 -8.58
CA ARG A 11 2.96 14.12 -8.03
C ARG A 11 2.51 12.71 -7.61
N VAL A 12 3.46 11.84 -7.30
CA VAL A 12 3.23 10.53 -6.69
C VAL A 12 3.88 10.49 -5.33
N LEU A 13 3.08 10.24 -4.29
CA LEU A 13 3.57 9.97 -2.94
C LEU A 13 3.88 8.47 -2.81
N PHE A 14 5.14 8.13 -2.65
CA PHE A 14 5.58 6.77 -2.33
C PHE A 14 5.70 6.61 -0.82
N LEU A 15 5.09 5.56 -0.28
CA LEU A 15 5.13 5.17 1.13
C LEU A 15 5.60 3.73 1.24
N GLY A 16 6.79 3.52 1.78
CA GLY A 16 7.22 2.20 2.23
C GLY A 16 6.90 2.02 3.71
N ILE A 17 6.11 0.99 4.04
CA ILE A 17 5.76 0.68 5.43
C ILE A 17 6.24 -0.71 5.82
N ASN A 18 6.71 -0.84 7.06
CA ASN A 18 6.96 -2.15 7.64
C ASN A 18 5.64 -2.78 8.12
N LEU A 19 4.87 -3.32 7.17
CA LEU A 19 3.68 -4.10 7.45
C LEU A 19 4.07 -5.57 7.65
N VAL A 20 4.04 -6.02 8.91
CA VAL A 20 4.30 -7.41 9.28
C VAL A 20 3.20 -8.32 8.74
N GLY A 21 3.57 -9.54 8.36
CA GLY A 21 2.66 -10.56 7.85
C GLY A 21 3.31 -11.94 7.87
N GLY A 22 2.53 -13.00 8.12
CA GLY A 22 3.05 -14.36 8.36
C GLY A 22 2.44 -15.06 9.58
N LEU A 23 3.16 -16.03 10.15
CA LEU A 23 2.77 -16.67 11.41
C LEU A 23 2.91 -15.65 12.55
N VAL A 24 1.82 -15.45 13.29
CA VAL A 24 1.79 -14.51 14.41
C VAL A 24 2.70 -15.04 15.52
N HIS A 25 3.79 -14.32 15.78
CA HIS A 25 4.66 -14.62 16.91
C HIS A 25 4.22 -13.86 18.18
N ASP A 26 3.76 -12.61 18.01
CA ASP A 26 3.18 -11.78 19.08
C ASP A 26 2.04 -10.91 18.50
N ALA A 27 0.80 -11.21 18.88
CA ALA A 27 -0.38 -10.51 18.38
C ALA A 27 -0.46 -9.04 18.84
N ASN A 28 0.04 -8.74 20.04
CA ASN A 28 -0.03 -7.39 20.61
C ASN A 28 0.96 -6.46 19.89
N GLU A 29 2.15 -6.96 19.60
CA GLU A 29 3.17 -6.24 18.84
C GLU A 29 2.65 -5.90 17.43
N TRP A 30 2.04 -6.87 16.74
CA TRP A 30 1.52 -6.69 15.39
C TRP A 30 0.41 -5.64 15.34
N GLN A 31 -0.55 -5.73 16.26
CA GLN A 31 -1.63 -4.75 16.32
C GLN A 31 -1.11 -3.33 16.57
N GLN A 32 -0.11 -3.18 17.46
CA GLN A 32 0.52 -1.89 17.71
C GLN A 32 1.23 -1.37 16.45
N ARG A 33 1.96 -2.23 15.74
CA ARG A 33 2.66 -1.88 14.50
C ARG A 33 1.69 -1.52 13.38
N HIS A 34 0.61 -2.27 13.20
CA HIS A 34 -0.45 -1.97 12.22
C HIS A 34 -1.06 -0.60 12.50
N ARG A 35 -1.47 -0.34 13.75
CA ARG A 35 -2.02 0.96 14.15
C ARG A 35 -1.03 2.10 13.95
N ALA A 36 0.24 1.87 14.27
CA ALA A 36 1.26 2.90 14.15
C ALA A 36 1.61 3.20 12.68
N ASN A 37 1.65 2.19 11.80
CA ASN A 37 1.76 2.40 10.34
C ASN A 37 0.55 3.17 9.79
N LEU A 38 -0.66 2.82 10.20
CA LEU A 38 -1.88 3.54 9.82
C LEU A 38 -1.82 5.02 10.21
N ASN A 39 -1.43 5.33 11.44
CA ASN A 39 -1.28 6.71 11.90
C ASN A 39 -0.16 7.45 11.14
N TRP A 40 0.92 6.75 10.80
CA TRP A 40 2.01 7.32 10.05
C TRP A 40 1.62 7.62 8.59
N ILE A 41 0.86 6.75 7.93
CA ILE A 41 0.29 6.99 6.58
C ILE A 41 -0.60 8.24 6.61
N ASP A 42 -1.51 8.35 7.58
CA ASP A 42 -2.36 9.52 7.72
C ASP A 42 -1.54 10.80 7.90
N GLY A 43 -0.47 10.75 8.70
CA GLY A 43 0.43 11.88 8.89
C GLY A 43 1.16 12.28 7.60
N GLN A 44 1.63 11.31 6.80
CA GLN A 44 2.25 11.60 5.50
C GLN A 44 1.24 12.20 4.52
N TYR A 45 0.03 11.66 4.49
CA TYR A 45 -1.07 12.21 3.69
C TYR A 45 -1.34 13.67 4.08
N GLN A 46 -1.59 13.94 5.36
CA GLN A 46 -1.96 15.28 5.83
C GLN A 46 -0.91 16.35 5.49
N VAL A 47 0.37 16.01 5.63
CA VAL A 47 1.48 16.93 5.36
C VAL A 47 1.68 17.17 3.86
N LYS A 48 1.39 16.19 3.00
CA LYS A 48 1.75 16.21 1.57
C LYS A 48 0.56 16.25 0.62
N GLN A 49 -0.68 16.26 1.13
CA GLN A 49 -1.92 16.07 0.34
C GLN A 49 -2.07 17.00 -0.87
N ASN A 50 -1.40 18.16 -0.89
CA ASN A 50 -1.46 19.10 -2.01
C ASN A 50 -0.40 18.82 -3.10
N ASP A 51 0.59 17.98 -2.82
CA ASP A 51 1.77 17.78 -3.66
C ASP A 51 1.67 16.54 -4.56
N PHE A 52 0.63 15.71 -4.40
CA PHE A 52 0.45 14.47 -5.14
C PHE A 52 -1.00 14.21 -5.54
N ASP A 53 -1.20 13.41 -6.58
CA ASP A 53 -2.49 12.88 -7.02
C ASP A 53 -2.58 11.36 -6.81
N TYR A 54 -1.43 10.68 -6.82
CA TYR A 54 -1.32 9.23 -6.61
C TYR A 54 -0.58 8.93 -5.31
N MET A 55 -1.06 7.95 -4.56
CA MET A 55 -0.39 7.44 -3.37
C MET A 55 -0.07 5.96 -3.55
N VAL A 56 1.21 5.63 -3.61
CA VAL A 56 1.71 4.25 -3.72
C VAL A 56 2.14 3.77 -2.35
N ILE A 57 1.46 2.76 -1.82
CA ILE A 57 1.80 2.10 -0.55
C ILE A 57 2.48 0.77 -0.86
N LEU A 58 3.74 0.65 -0.45
CA LEU A 58 4.58 -0.53 -0.59
C LEU A 58 4.62 -1.27 0.75
N ALA A 59 4.12 -2.50 0.77
CA ALA A 59 4.01 -3.31 1.99
C ALA A 59 4.19 -4.80 1.70
N HIS A 60 4.57 -5.61 2.69
CA HIS A 60 4.72 -7.05 2.47
C HIS A 60 3.38 -7.80 2.57
N ALA A 61 2.51 -7.41 3.50
CA ALA A 61 1.37 -8.22 3.91
C ALA A 61 0.20 -8.21 2.90
N ASP A 62 -0.43 -9.38 2.73
CA ASP A 62 -1.52 -9.62 1.78
C ASP A 62 -2.89 -9.28 2.42
N PRO A 63 -3.74 -8.47 1.74
CA PRO A 63 -5.05 -8.07 2.26
C PRO A 63 -6.06 -9.21 2.42
N ARG A 64 -5.82 -10.37 1.81
CA ARG A 64 -6.71 -11.54 1.89
C ARG A 64 -6.42 -12.40 3.11
N ILE A 65 -5.28 -12.18 3.78
CA ILE A 65 -4.88 -12.96 4.96
C ILE A 65 -5.55 -12.40 6.21
N GLN A 66 -6.25 -13.30 6.93
CA GLN A 66 -7.05 -12.97 8.11
C GLN A 66 -6.30 -12.19 9.18
N THR A 67 -5.02 -12.52 9.42
CA THR A 67 -4.22 -11.91 10.48
C THR A 67 -3.83 -10.46 10.21
N ASN A 68 -4.06 -9.95 9.00
CA ASN A 68 -3.78 -8.55 8.65
C ASN A 68 -5.04 -7.69 8.64
N ARG A 69 -6.21 -8.25 8.99
CA ARG A 69 -7.51 -7.55 8.87
C ARG A 69 -7.58 -6.28 9.70
N ASP A 70 -6.97 -6.25 10.88
CA ASP A 70 -6.92 -5.06 11.72
C ASP A 70 -6.25 -3.86 11.05
N PHE A 71 -5.32 -4.09 10.11
CA PHE A 71 -4.78 -3.04 9.25
C PHE A 71 -5.76 -2.65 8.13
N PHE A 72 -6.25 -3.63 7.38
CA PHE A 72 -7.04 -3.38 6.16
C PHE A 72 -8.48 -2.92 6.43
N ASP A 73 -9.11 -3.41 7.50
CA ASP A 73 -10.43 -2.96 7.96
C ASP A 73 -10.43 -1.48 8.36
N VAL A 74 -9.25 -0.90 8.63
CA VAL A 74 -9.06 0.53 8.88
C VAL A 74 -8.58 1.27 7.63
N LEU A 75 -7.64 0.71 6.87
CA LEU A 75 -7.11 1.34 5.66
C LEU A 75 -8.21 1.54 4.61
N PHE A 76 -9.04 0.52 4.36
CA PHE A 76 -10.06 0.55 3.30
C PHE A 76 -11.10 1.66 3.51
N PRO A 77 -11.73 1.82 4.69
CA PRO A 77 -12.57 2.99 4.97
C PRO A 77 -11.85 4.33 4.78
N ARG A 78 -10.57 4.42 5.16
CA ARG A 78 -9.79 5.66 4.97
C ARG A 78 -9.57 5.99 3.50
N VAL A 79 -9.27 4.99 2.66
CA VAL A 79 -9.16 5.20 1.21
C VAL A 79 -10.49 5.70 0.64
N LYS A 80 -11.59 5.07 1.05
CA LYS A 80 -12.94 5.39 0.57
C LYS A 80 -13.48 6.74 1.05
N SER A 81 -13.08 7.22 2.22
CA SER A 81 -13.68 8.41 2.84
C SER A 81 -12.72 9.59 2.99
N ASN A 82 -11.44 9.34 3.23
CA ASN A 82 -10.46 10.39 3.56
C ASN A 82 -9.53 10.70 2.38
N TYR A 83 -9.26 9.71 1.51
CA TYR A 83 -8.33 9.83 0.38
C TYR A 83 -9.05 9.92 -0.97
N THR A 84 -10.31 10.34 -0.97
CA THR A 84 -11.21 10.30 -2.14
C THR A 84 -10.71 11.06 -3.36
N SER A 85 -9.87 12.09 -3.16
CA SER A 85 -9.29 12.87 -4.25
C SER A 85 -8.00 12.24 -4.82
N LYS A 86 -7.56 11.09 -4.30
CA LYS A 86 -6.29 10.45 -4.64
C LYS A 86 -6.53 9.04 -5.14
N GLU A 87 -5.78 8.64 -6.16
CA GLU A 87 -5.70 7.23 -6.55
C GLU A 87 -4.70 6.53 -5.62
N VAL A 88 -5.16 5.49 -4.92
CA VAL A 88 -4.35 4.72 -3.97
C VAL A 88 -3.96 3.39 -4.59
N ILE A 89 -2.65 3.15 -4.70
CA ILE A 89 -2.08 1.93 -5.26
C ILE A 89 -1.39 1.18 -4.12
N PHE A 90 -1.97 0.07 -3.68
CA PHE A 90 -1.38 -0.81 -2.69
C PHE A 90 -0.63 -1.94 -3.39
N VAL A 91 0.70 -1.92 -3.29
CA VAL A 91 1.58 -2.95 -3.85
C VAL A 91 2.01 -3.88 -2.74
N HIS A 92 1.72 -5.17 -2.89
CA HIS A 92 2.14 -6.17 -1.94
C HIS A 92 2.66 -7.45 -2.58
N ARG A 93 3.36 -8.26 -1.78
CA ARG A 93 3.76 -9.59 -2.18
C ARG A 93 2.65 -10.59 -1.87
N ASN A 94 2.49 -11.59 -2.73
CA ASN A 94 1.61 -12.74 -2.51
C ASN A 94 2.43 -14.01 -2.21
N LEU A 95 1.96 -14.82 -1.26
CA LEU A 95 2.57 -16.09 -0.86
C LEU A 95 2.04 -17.31 -1.65
N GLY A 96 1.14 -17.15 -2.62
CA GLY A 96 0.60 -18.31 -3.34
C GLY A 96 -0.39 -18.08 -4.48
N GLY A 97 -0.42 -16.91 -5.11
CA GLY A 97 -1.29 -16.66 -6.28
C GLY A 97 -0.54 -16.06 -7.46
N GLN A 98 -1.29 -15.68 -8.51
CA GLN A 98 -0.70 -15.18 -9.75
C GLN A 98 0.02 -13.86 -9.52
N PRO A 99 1.34 -13.78 -9.79
CA PRO A 99 2.05 -12.52 -9.80
C PRO A 99 1.47 -11.57 -10.85
N TRP A 100 1.66 -10.26 -10.65
CA TRP A 100 1.23 -9.19 -11.55
C TRP A 100 -0.28 -9.01 -11.67
N LEU A 101 -1.03 -9.59 -10.74
CA LEU A 101 -2.46 -9.33 -10.63
C LEU A 101 -2.67 -7.85 -10.28
N ASN A 102 -3.24 -7.11 -11.22
CA ASN A 102 -3.62 -5.70 -11.07
C ASN A 102 -5.15 -5.63 -10.93
N GLN A 103 -5.61 -5.28 -9.73
CA GLN A 103 -7.03 -5.22 -9.40
C GLN A 103 -7.44 -3.76 -9.17
N PRO A 104 -8.00 -3.07 -10.17
CA PRO A 104 -8.65 -1.79 -9.95
C PRO A 104 -9.93 -1.96 -9.12
N SER A 105 -10.37 -0.90 -8.46
CA SER A 105 -11.58 -0.87 -7.64
C SER A 105 -11.64 -1.99 -6.59
N TYR A 106 -10.51 -2.32 -5.96
CA TYR A 106 -10.42 -3.43 -5.02
C TYR A 106 -11.40 -3.23 -3.85
N ASN A 107 -12.13 -4.28 -3.48
CA ASN A 107 -13.14 -4.26 -2.41
C ASN A 107 -14.23 -3.18 -2.62
N ASP A 108 -14.63 -2.94 -3.88
CA ASP A 108 -15.62 -1.93 -4.29
C ASP A 108 -15.26 -0.49 -3.89
N ILE A 109 -13.96 -0.19 -3.81
CA ILE A 109 -13.43 1.14 -3.51
C ILE A 109 -12.88 1.75 -4.80
N PRO A 110 -13.57 2.74 -5.40
CA PRO A 110 -13.26 3.20 -6.76
C PRO A 110 -11.82 3.71 -6.97
N ASN A 111 -11.23 4.30 -5.94
CA ASN A 111 -9.89 4.89 -5.96
C ASN A 111 -8.83 3.98 -5.32
N LEU A 112 -9.10 2.67 -5.22
CA LEU A 112 -8.15 1.68 -4.71
C LEU A 112 -7.77 0.67 -5.77
N ARG A 113 -6.47 0.60 -6.06
CA ARG A 113 -5.85 -0.42 -6.87
C ARG A 113 -4.94 -1.29 -6.03
N VAL A 114 -5.10 -2.61 -6.13
CA VAL A 114 -4.18 -3.57 -5.49
C VAL A 114 -3.35 -4.26 -6.56
N ILE A 115 -2.02 -4.21 -6.40
CA ILE A 115 -1.08 -4.87 -7.31
C ILE A 115 -0.29 -5.92 -6.54
N VAL A 116 -0.36 -7.15 -7.03
CA VAL A 116 0.44 -8.25 -6.51
C VAL A 116 1.79 -8.28 -7.21
N ALA A 117 2.85 -7.91 -6.51
CA ALA A 117 4.21 -8.07 -6.99
C ALA A 117 4.68 -9.53 -6.84
N LYS A 118 5.47 -10.00 -7.81
CA LYS A 118 6.15 -11.30 -7.70
C LYS A 118 7.14 -11.25 -6.53
N GLY A 119 7.22 -12.34 -5.78
CA GLY A 119 8.25 -12.53 -4.77
C GLY A 119 9.50 -13.22 -5.31
N SER A 120 10.62 -12.99 -4.63
CA SER A 120 11.87 -13.80 -4.55
C SER A 120 13.14 -13.25 -5.24
N VAL A 121 14.27 -13.42 -4.54
CA VAL A 121 15.72 -13.48 -4.88
C VAL A 121 16.34 -12.51 -5.92
N TRP A 122 15.61 -11.61 -6.57
CA TRP A 122 16.04 -10.90 -7.79
C TRP A 122 15.59 -9.40 -7.80
N PRO A 123 15.92 -8.59 -8.84
CA PRO A 123 16.35 -7.17 -8.78
C PRO A 123 15.31 -6.19 -8.22
N PRO A 124 15.71 -4.93 -7.93
CA PRO A 124 14.79 -3.90 -7.44
C PRO A 124 13.53 -3.78 -8.29
N MET A 125 12.38 -3.77 -7.63
CA MET A 125 11.08 -3.51 -8.25
C MET A 125 11.07 -2.10 -8.84
N ARG A 126 10.65 -2.00 -10.10
CA ARG A 126 10.38 -0.72 -10.75
C ARG A 126 8.88 -0.46 -10.69
N VAL A 127 8.54 0.75 -10.23
CA VAL A 127 7.17 1.25 -10.22
C VAL A 127 7.13 2.44 -11.18
N GLN A 128 6.29 2.35 -12.20
CA GLN A 128 6.03 3.44 -13.12
C GLN A 128 4.56 3.84 -13.02
N VAL A 129 4.34 5.10 -12.64
CA VAL A 129 3.03 5.75 -12.68
C VAL A 129 3.08 6.81 -13.76
N ASP A 130 2.14 6.76 -14.69
CA ASP A 130 1.89 7.81 -15.67
C ASP A 130 0.51 8.43 -15.38
N PRO A 131 0.49 9.57 -14.66
CA PRO A 131 -0.74 10.30 -14.34
C PRO A 131 -1.54 10.75 -15.56
N ALA A 132 -0.89 10.98 -16.72
CA ALA A 132 -1.57 11.51 -17.90
C ALA A 132 -2.41 10.44 -18.61
N THR A 133 -2.00 9.17 -18.49
CA THR A 133 -2.67 8.04 -19.14
C THR A 133 -3.37 7.11 -18.13
N ASP A 134 -3.34 7.47 -16.85
CA ASP A 134 -3.76 6.62 -15.72
C ASP A 134 -3.09 5.23 -15.72
N ARG A 135 -1.89 5.15 -16.31
CA ARG A 135 -1.18 3.88 -16.47
C ARG A 135 -0.29 3.64 -15.27
N VAL A 136 -0.54 2.54 -14.59
CA VAL A 136 0.32 2.02 -13.51
C VAL A 136 0.94 0.70 -13.98
N ALA A 137 2.27 0.67 -14.00
CA ALA A 137 3.04 -0.54 -14.27
C ALA A 137 3.97 -0.82 -13.09
N VAL A 138 4.03 -2.09 -12.69
CA VAL A 138 5.00 -2.59 -11.72
C VAL A 138 5.74 -3.73 -12.41
N ASP A 139 7.06 -3.65 -12.45
CA ASP A 139 7.96 -4.61 -13.08
C ASP A 139 9.11 -4.99 -12.14
N GLN A 140 9.71 -6.15 -12.37
CA GLN A 140 10.91 -6.66 -11.71
C GLN A 140 11.80 -7.28 -12.78
#